data_AF-I3L1A8-F1
#
_entry.id   AF-I3L1A8-F1
#
_cell.length_a   1.000
_cell.length_b   1.000
_cell.length_c   1.000
_cell.angle_alpha   90.00
_cell.angle_beta   90.00
_cell.angle_gamma   90.00
#
_symmetry.space_group_name_H-M   'P 1'
#
loop_
_entity.id
_entity.type
_entity.pdbx_description
1 polymer ?
#
loop_
_entity_poly.entity_id
_entity_poly.type
_entity_poly.pdbx_seq_one_letter_code
_entity_poly.pdbx_strand_id
1 'polypeptide(L)' 'MLDSLLALGGLVLLRDSVEWEGRSLLKALVKKSALCGEQVHILGCEVSEEEFREGFDSDINNRLVYHDFFRDPLNWSKT' A
#
# COMPACT_ATOMS: atom_id res chain seq x y z
N MET A 1 -7.66 7.07 -18.28
CA MET A 1 -8.13 7.81 -17.08
C MET A 1 -7.21 7.57 -15.90
N LEU A 2 -6.94 6.32 -15.51
CA LEU A 2 -5.88 6.01 -14.53
C LEU A 2 -4.48 6.42 -15.02
N ASP A 3 -4.21 6.22 -16.30
CA ASP A 3 -2.90 6.51 -16.89
C ASP A 3 -2.57 8.02 -16.90
N SER A 4 -3.58 8.89 -16.73
CA SER A 4 -3.42 10.34 -16.58
C SER A 4 -3.15 10.75 -15.12
N LEU A 5 -3.58 9.95 -14.14
CA LEU A 5 -3.25 10.10 -12.72
C LEU A 5 -1.85 9.54 -12.40
N LEU A 6 -1.38 8.58 -13.20
CA LEU A 6 -0.04 8.01 -13.14
C LEU A 6 0.99 8.81 -13.98
N ALA A 7 0.60 9.98 -14.51
CA ALA A 7 1.56 10.94 -15.02
C ALA A 7 2.49 11.39 -13.89
N LEU A 8 3.74 11.73 -14.22
CA LEU A 8 4.79 12.05 -13.24
C LEU A 8 4.29 13.06 -12.19
N GLY A 9 4.15 12.62 -10.93
CA GLY A 9 3.74 13.46 -9.81
C GLY A 9 2.24 13.62 -9.54
N GLY A 10 1.37 12.76 -10.10
CA GLY A 10 -0.06 12.77 -9.78
C GLY A 10 -0.39 12.32 -8.35
N LEU A 11 -1.48 12.85 -7.79
CA LEU A 11 -2.02 12.49 -6.48
C LEU A 11 -3.45 11.97 -6.62
N VAL A 12 -3.73 10.82 -6.00
CA VAL A 12 -5.06 10.21 -5.93
C VAL A 12 -5.47 10.16 -4.47
N LEU A 13 -6.67 10.64 -4.15
CA LEU A 13 -7.30 10.42 -2.85
C LEU A 13 -8.41 9.37 -3.01
N LEU A 14 -8.26 8.24 -2.33
CA LEU A 14 -9.33 7.25 -2.17
C LEU A 14 -10.07 7.56 -0.87
N ARG A 15 -11.38 7.74 -0.97
CA ARG A 15 -12.27 7.87 0.19
C ARG A 15 -13.20 6.68 0.20
N ASP A 16 -13.26 6.00 1.33
CA ASP A 16 -14.04 4.80 1.55
C ASP A 16 -14.97 4.95 2.76
N SER A 17 -15.73 3.88 3.06
CA SER A 17 -16.55 3.76 4.26
C SER A 17 -16.47 2.33 4.79
N VAL A 18 -17.03 2.09 5.99
CA VAL A 18 -17.03 0.75 6.59
C VAL A 18 -17.82 -0.25 5.73
N GLU A 19 -18.86 0.21 5.04
CA GLU A 19 -19.69 -0.60 4.15
C GLU A 19 -18.99 -0.89 2.80
N TRP A 20 -18.07 -0.03 2.38
CA TRP A 20 -17.36 -0.11 1.11
C TRP A 20 -15.88 0.21 1.32
N GLU A 21 -15.11 -0.78 1.76
CA GLU A 21 -13.69 -0.61 2.06
C GLU A 21 -12.86 -0.30 0.80
N GLY A 22 -11.92 0.64 0.92
CA GLY A 22 -11.05 1.08 -0.17
C GLY A 22 -9.71 0.33 -0.25
N ARG A 23 -9.41 -0.51 0.73
CA ARG A 23 -8.16 -1.29 0.86
C ARG A 23 -8.02 -2.30 -0.28
N SER A 24 -9.08 -3.00 -0.69
CA SER A 24 -9.01 -3.91 -1.86
C SER A 24 -8.66 -3.14 -3.13
N LEU A 25 -9.25 -1.96 -3.33
CA LEU A 25 -8.91 -1.11 -4.47
C LEU A 25 -7.46 -0.62 -4.38
N LEU A 26 -7.02 -0.16 -3.22
CA LEU A 26 -5.63 0.25 -2.98
C LEU A 26 -4.65 -0.90 -3.28
N LYS A 27 -4.93 -2.11 -2.80
CA LYS A 27 -4.12 -3.31 -3.07
C LYS A 27 -4.09 -3.66 -4.56
N ALA A 28 -5.21 -3.50 -5.28
CA ALA A 28 -5.24 -3.70 -6.74
C ALA A 28 -4.36 -2.70 -7.49
N LEU A 29 -4.34 -1.42 -7.06
CA LEU A 29 -3.46 -0.40 -7.62
C LEU A 29 -1.98 -0.70 -7.36
N VAL A 30 -1.64 -1.05 -6.12
CA VAL A 30 -0.28 -1.46 -5.73
C VAL A 30 0.17 -2.67 -6.56
N LYS A 31 -0.68 -3.68 -6.70
CA LYS A 31 -0.41 -4.86 -7.53
C LYS A 31 -0.16 -4.46 -8.98
N LYS A 32 -0.97 -3.57 -9.56
CA LYS A 32 -0.78 -3.09 -10.93
C LYS A 32 0.59 -2.40 -11.08
N SER A 33 0.95 -1.47 -10.21
CA SER A 33 2.25 -0.79 -10.24
C SER A 33 3.44 -1.75 -10.11
N ALA A 34 3.38 -2.68 -9.17
CA ALA A 34 4.42 -3.68 -8.99
C ALA A 34 4.59 -4.56 -10.25
N LEU A 35 3.49 -4.99 -10.88
CA LEU A 35 3.51 -5.77 -12.13
C LEU A 35 4.03 -4.96 -13.32
N CYS A 36 3.86 -3.64 -13.32
CA CYS A 36 4.47 -2.74 -14.29
C CYS A 36 5.97 -2.55 -14.08
N GLY A 37 6.55 -3.18 -13.06
CA GLY A 37 7.99 -3.15 -12.79
C GLY A 37 8.42 -2.03 -11.84
N GLU A 38 7.48 -1.29 -11.25
CA GLU A 38 7.78 -0.20 -10.33
C GLU A 38 8.12 -0.75 -8.93
N GLN A 39 8.96 -0.03 -8.19
CA GLN A 39 9.10 -0.23 -6.75
C GLN A 39 8.01 0.59 -6.05
N VAL A 40 7.24 -0.05 -5.15
CA VAL A 40 6.10 0.60 -4.48
C VAL A 40 6.40 0.72 -3.00
N HIS A 41 6.39 1.96 -2.49
CA HIS A 41 6.54 2.23 -1.07
C HIS A 41 5.18 2.31 -0.39
N ILE A 42 5.05 1.65 0.74
CA ILE A 42 3.80 1.56 1.49
C ILE A 42 4.03 2.08 2.90
N LEU A 43 3.30 3.11 3.28
CA LEU A 43 3.24 3.61 4.65
C LEU A 43 2.03 2.95 5.31
N GLY A 44 2.29 1.89 6.08
CA GLY A 44 1.25 1.07 6.68
C GLY A 44 0.89 1.51 8.09
N CYS A 45 -0.29 2.11 8.27
CA CYS A 45 -0.77 2.58 9.57
C CYS A 45 -1.95 1.76 10.13
N GLU A 46 -2.71 1.10 9.27
CA GLU A 46 -3.99 0.49 9.63
C GLU A 46 -3.86 -0.97 10.08
N VAL A 47 -3.02 -1.75 9.38
CA VAL A 47 -2.84 -3.19 9.57
C VAL A 47 -1.35 -3.54 9.58
N SER A 48 -1.01 -4.74 10.02
CA SER A 48 0.38 -5.21 10.01
C SER A 48 0.89 -5.47 8.57
N GLU A 49 2.21 -5.54 8.40
CA GLU A 49 2.82 -5.87 7.10
C GLU A 49 2.33 -7.23 6.58
N GLU A 50 2.21 -8.21 7.48
CA GLU A 50 1.80 -9.57 7.14
C GLU A 50 0.36 -9.60 6.61
N GLU A 51 -0.56 -8.90 7.28
CA GLU A 51 -1.96 -8.77 6.84
C GLU A 51 -2.07 -7.97 5.53
N PHE A 52 -1.31 -6.89 5.40
CA PHE A 52 -1.32 -6.10 4.18
C PHE A 52 -0.86 -6.92 2.96
N ARG A 53 0.21 -7.72 3.12
CA ARG A 53 0.81 -8.53 2.04
C ARG A 53 0.02 -9.79 1.70
N GLU A 54 -0.97 -10.17 2.51
CA GLU A 54 -1.79 -11.35 2.26
C GLU A 54 -2.38 -11.33 0.84
N GLY A 55 -2.23 -12.43 0.09
CA GLY A 55 -2.74 -12.56 -1.28
C GLY A 55 -1.88 -11.91 -2.37
N PHE A 56 -0.72 -11.34 -2.05
CA PHE A 56 0.29 -10.98 -3.06
C PHE A 56 1.25 -12.13 -3.33
N ASP A 57 1.59 -12.30 -4.61
CA ASP A 57 2.59 -13.25 -5.07
C ASP A 57 4.01 -12.77 -4.73
N SER A 58 4.99 -13.68 -4.74
CA SER A 58 6.39 -13.37 -4.41
C SER A 58 6.96 -12.25 -5.27
N ASP A 59 6.61 -12.21 -6.56
CA ASP A 59 7.12 -11.22 -7.51
C ASP A 59 6.62 -9.80 -7.20
N ILE A 60 5.40 -9.69 -6.68
CA ILE A 60 4.82 -8.43 -6.21
C ILE A 60 5.51 -8.04 -4.91
N ASN A 61 5.59 -8.96 -3.94
CA ASN A 61 6.18 -8.70 -2.63
C ASN A 61 7.64 -8.24 -2.71
N ASN A 62 8.43 -8.79 -3.64
CA ASN A 62 9.82 -8.39 -3.87
C ASN A 62 9.98 -6.92 -4.30
N ARG A 63 8.90 -6.27 -4.77
CA ARG A 63 8.89 -4.87 -5.20
C ARG A 63 8.28 -3.92 -4.17
N LEU A 64 7.73 -4.45 -3.08
CA LEU A 64 7.13 -3.66 -2.02
C LEU A 64 8.17 -3.30 -0.96
N VAL A 65 8.29 -2.01 -0.66
CA VAL A 65 9.00 -1.52 0.52
C VAL A 65 7.96 -1.09 1.53
N TYR A 66 7.81 -1.87 2.60
CA TYR A 66 6.83 -1.58 3.66
C TYR A 66 7.50 -0.78 4.77
N HIS A 67 6.86 0.31 5.16
CA HIS A 67 7.24 1.13 6.29
C HIS A 67 6.18 0.93 7.37
N ASP A 68 6.55 0.23 8.45
CA ASP A 68 5.65 -0.11 9.55
C ASP A 68 5.41 1.10 10.46
N PHE A 69 4.23 1.69 10.34
CA PHE A 69 3.69 2.70 11.26
C PHE A 69 2.56 2.13 12.13
N PHE A 70 2.29 0.83 12.03
CA PHE A 70 1.20 0.15 12.74
C PHE A 70 1.60 -0.20 14.16
N ARG A 71 2.79 -0.77 14.38
CA ARG A 71 3.18 -1.31 15.70
C ARG A 71 3.55 -0.23 16.73
N ASP A 72 4.44 0.68 16.38
CA ASP A 72 4.87 1.78 17.26
C ASP A 72 5.69 2.81 16.46
N PRO A 73 5.03 3.75 15.75
CA PRO A 73 5.72 4.69 14.87
C PRO A 73 6.64 5.65 15.62
N LEU A 74 6.44 5.83 16.93
CA LEU A 74 7.17 6.79 17.76
C LEU A 74 8.16 6.11 18.72
N ASN A 75 8.30 4.79 18.64
CA ASN A 75 9.14 3.99 19.53
C ASN A 75 8.84 4.22 21.03
N TRP A 76 7.59 4.53 21.38
CA TRP A 76 7.16 4.74 22.78
C TRP A 76 7.30 3.49 23.66
N SER A 77 7.29 2.31 23.06
CA SER A 77 7.45 1.03 23.76
C SER A 77 8.90 0.71 24.14
N LYS A 78 9.89 1.49 23.67
CA LYS A 78 11.27 1.41 24.15
C LYS A 78 11.42 2.23 25.44
N THR A 79 11.02 1.63 26.56
CA THR A 79 11.34 2.09 27.93
C THR A 79 12.22 1.09 28.63
#